data_AF-A0A2E2PYQ6-F1
#
_entry.id   AF-A0A2E2PYQ6-F1
#
_cell.length_a   1.000
_cell.length_b   1.000
_cell.length_c   1.000
_cell.angle_alpha   90.00
_cell.angle_beta   90.00
_cell.angle_gamma   90.00
#
_symmetry.space_group_name_H-M   'P 1'
#
loop_
_entity.id
_entity.type
_entity.pdbx_description
1 polymer ?
#
loop_
_entity_poly.entity_id
_entity_poly.type
_entity_poly.pdbx_seq_one_letter_code
_entity_poly.pdbx_strand_id
1 'polypeptide(L)'
;MNTQNTNTGPLTRWAVEVKRCRMHHNALGFSGTAGNSVYVHHNKIHDNGLGFIVESILGGHPGMPQDHGWFENNKIYSNNTNYYEQYVQGDDAACQEELPADIGFEKGVVCPAFGFPVGTGGMIIGNHNFVSSNHVWDNWRQGFMLFWVPPALMRDDYDPTHQQDNSNFNAFTKNELGYSPKGEVLPNGIDFFWDEAGQGNCWQDNLTAPGKEVTHNYALDLPDCGNPSQWPIGNLVKTTQLIPCATYDRFSNPDPPACDWLDTPEQPSTDAGAAGTQVRSAPLDGPGAPAALVAVTLVGVLGIRVAGVRRRQRRLDGADAADAA
;
A
#
# COMPACT_ATOMS: atom_id res chain seq x y z
N MET A 1 -22.33 7.19 4.99
CA MET A 1 -21.13 6.51 4.50
C MET A 1 -20.21 6.26 5.69
N ASN A 2 -19.32 5.27 5.64
CA ASN A 2 -18.37 5.03 6.74
C ASN A 2 -17.46 6.23 7.01
N THR A 3 -17.25 7.09 6.01
CA THR A 3 -16.57 8.40 6.13
C THR A 3 -17.08 9.29 7.26
N GLN A 4 -18.29 9.07 7.78
CA GLN A 4 -18.94 9.87 8.82
C GLN A 4 -19.13 9.10 10.13
N ASN A 5 -18.55 7.91 10.27
CA ASN A 5 -18.73 7.07 11.44
C ASN A 5 -17.94 7.63 12.63
N THR A 6 -18.65 8.18 13.61
CA THR A 6 -18.04 8.68 14.85
C THR A 6 -17.93 7.60 15.95
N ASN A 7 -18.47 6.40 15.71
CA ASN A 7 -18.32 5.28 16.64
C ASN A 7 -16.96 4.61 16.42
N THR A 8 -15.99 5.02 17.23
CA THR A 8 -14.62 4.46 17.27
C THR A 8 -14.45 3.35 18.30
N GLY A 9 -15.53 3.01 19.02
CA GLY A 9 -15.50 2.08 20.16
C GLY A 9 -15.29 0.61 19.76
N PRO A 10 -14.96 -0.26 20.73
CA PRO A 10 -14.87 -1.68 20.48
C PRO A 10 -16.22 -2.19 20.00
N LEU A 11 -16.23 -2.82 18.82
CA LEU A 11 -17.47 -3.36 18.27
C LEU A 11 -17.95 -4.52 19.14
N THR A 12 -19.26 -4.63 19.31
CA THR A 12 -19.88 -5.77 19.98
C THR A 12 -19.79 -7.05 19.13
N ARG A 13 -19.46 -6.92 17.84
CA ARG A 13 -19.26 -8.02 16.90
C ARG A 13 -18.40 -7.57 15.72
N TRP A 14 -17.49 -8.45 15.29
CA TRP A 14 -16.73 -8.31 14.05
C TRP A 14 -17.53 -8.85 12.85
N ALA A 15 -17.40 -8.21 11.69
CA ALA A 15 -17.97 -8.71 10.45
C ALA A 15 -17.24 -9.98 9.98
N VAL A 16 -15.91 -9.99 10.10
CA VAL A 16 -15.04 -11.12 9.80
C VAL A 16 -13.96 -11.21 10.88
N GLU A 17 -13.69 -12.41 11.38
CA GLU A 17 -12.56 -12.72 12.27
C GLU A 17 -11.60 -13.68 11.55
N VAL A 18 -10.32 -13.31 11.46
CA VAL A 18 -9.25 -14.13 10.86
C VAL A 18 -8.18 -14.36 11.91
N LYS A 19 -8.03 -15.62 12.34
CA LYS A 19 -7.12 -15.92 13.45
C LYS A 19 -6.42 -17.26 13.35
N ARG A 20 -5.22 -17.30 13.94
CA ARG A 20 -4.38 -18.50 14.04
C ARG A 20 -4.04 -19.11 12.68
N CYS A 21 -3.95 -18.26 11.65
CA CYS A 21 -3.53 -18.62 10.31
C CYS A 21 -2.02 -18.40 10.11
N ARG A 22 -1.48 -19.11 9.12
CA ARG A 22 -0.16 -18.84 8.53
C ARG A 22 -0.40 -18.34 7.11
N MET A 23 0.01 -17.11 6.82
CA MET A 23 -0.21 -16.41 5.56
C MET A 23 1.16 -16.13 4.94
N HIS A 24 1.56 -16.90 3.94
CA HIS A 24 2.92 -16.85 3.41
C HIS A 24 3.04 -17.32 1.96
N HIS A 25 4.10 -16.88 1.28
CA HIS A 25 4.37 -17.08 -0.15
C HIS A 25 3.27 -16.54 -1.08
N ASN A 26 2.77 -15.33 -0.81
CA ASN A 26 1.82 -14.62 -1.65
C ASN A 26 2.31 -13.21 -1.97
N ALA A 27 1.80 -12.60 -3.04
CA ALA A 27 2.01 -11.17 -3.27
C ALA A 27 1.55 -10.33 -2.06
N LEU A 28 0.38 -10.70 -1.49
CA LEU A 28 -0.22 -10.11 -0.29
C LEU A 28 -0.55 -11.20 0.72
N GLY A 29 -0.10 -11.08 1.97
CA GLY A 29 -0.49 -12.02 3.04
C GLY A 29 -1.96 -11.86 3.46
N PHE A 30 -2.46 -10.63 3.51
CA PHE A 30 -3.87 -10.31 3.72
C PHE A 30 -4.25 -9.06 2.90
N SER A 31 -5.47 -9.05 2.34
CA SER A 31 -6.01 -7.89 1.62
C SER A 31 -7.44 -7.61 2.07
N GLY A 32 -7.69 -6.36 2.46
CA GLY A 32 -8.99 -5.87 2.87
C GLY A 32 -9.38 -4.58 2.14
N THR A 33 -9.86 -4.71 0.91
CA THR A 33 -10.50 -3.62 0.14
C THR A 33 -11.89 -3.35 0.69
N ALA A 34 -12.17 -2.11 1.13
CA ALA A 34 -13.46 -1.75 1.76
C ALA A 34 -13.87 -2.67 2.94
N GLY A 35 -12.89 -3.34 3.56
CA GLY A 35 -13.12 -4.33 4.60
C GLY A 35 -13.49 -3.67 5.92
N ASN A 36 -14.78 -3.70 6.26
CA ASN A 36 -15.27 -3.04 7.47
C ASN A 36 -15.37 -3.98 8.66
N SER A 37 -14.92 -3.52 9.82
CA SER A 37 -15.11 -4.25 11.08
C SER A 37 -14.46 -5.64 11.10
N VAL A 38 -13.23 -5.74 10.56
CA VAL A 38 -12.48 -6.98 10.45
C VAL A 38 -11.48 -7.13 11.60
N TYR A 39 -11.41 -8.33 12.20
CA TYR A 39 -10.47 -8.62 13.28
C TYR A 39 -9.47 -9.69 12.85
N VAL A 40 -8.23 -9.28 12.62
CA VAL A 40 -7.12 -10.10 12.17
C VAL A 40 -6.13 -10.25 13.31
N HIS A 41 -6.07 -11.42 13.94
CA HIS A 41 -5.29 -11.57 15.16
C HIS A 41 -4.67 -12.95 15.39
N HIS A 42 -3.54 -12.99 16.12
CA HIS A 42 -2.80 -14.22 16.41
C HIS A 42 -2.36 -15.00 15.15
N ASN A 43 -2.11 -14.30 14.05
CA ASN A 43 -1.62 -14.89 12.80
C ASN A 43 -0.10 -14.82 12.69
N LYS A 44 0.45 -15.59 11.75
CA LYS A 44 1.80 -15.40 11.23
C LYS A 44 1.69 -14.95 9.77
N ILE A 45 2.20 -13.77 9.47
CA ILE A 45 2.13 -13.12 8.15
C ILE A 45 3.57 -12.89 7.69
N HIS A 46 4.08 -13.75 6.83
CA HIS A 46 5.51 -13.80 6.52
C HIS A 46 5.83 -14.32 5.13
N ASP A 47 7.03 -14.09 4.62
CA ASP A 47 7.47 -14.55 3.29
C ASP A 47 6.48 -14.18 2.17
N ASN A 48 5.83 -13.03 2.28
CA ASN A 48 5.01 -12.42 1.23
C ASN A 48 5.78 -11.28 0.57
N GLY A 49 5.23 -10.67 -0.48
CA GLY A 49 5.73 -9.36 -0.97
C GLY A 49 5.34 -8.22 -0.03
N LEU A 50 4.08 -8.22 0.42
CA LEU A 50 3.53 -7.28 1.41
C LEU A 50 2.72 -8.08 2.44
N GLY A 51 2.95 -7.82 3.73
CA GLY A 51 2.30 -8.57 4.81
C GLY A 51 0.79 -8.42 4.81
N PHE A 52 0.27 -7.21 5.00
CA PHE A 52 -1.15 -6.95 4.80
C PHE A 52 -1.43 -5.58 4.17
N ILE A 53 -2.61 -5.47 3.56
CA ILE A 53 -3.15 -4.21 3.09
C ILE A 53 -4.59 -4.04 3.55
N VAL A 54 -4.92 -2.85 4.04
CA VAL A 54 -6.29 -2.36 4.20
C VAL A 54 -6.41 -1.03 3.50
N GLU A 55 -7.30 -0.96 2.52
CA GLU A 55 -7.27 0.14 1.56
C GLU A 55 -8.64 0.57 1.06
N SER A 56 -8.62 1.83 0.60
CA SER A 56 -9.70 2.50 -0.12
C SER A 56 -9.21 3.04 -1.48
N ILE A 57 -8.30 2.34 -2.15
CA ILE A 57 -7.81 2.63 -3.52
C ILE A 57 -8.69 2.03 -4.60
N LEU A 58 -9.33 0.87 -4.39
CA LEU A 58 -10.16 0.25 -5.44
C LEU A 58 -11.59 0.80 -5.38
N GLY A 59 -11.96 1.61 -6.38
CA GLY A 59 -13.31 2.18 -6.50
C GLY A 59 -14.40 1.12 -6.73
N GLY A 60 -15.66 1.49 -6.43
CA GLY A 60 -16.83 0.66 -6.74
C GLY A 60 -17.15 -0.45 -5.73
N HIS A 61 -16.31 -0.67 -4.70
CA HIS A 61 -16.60 -1.61 -3.63
C HIS A 61 -17.66 -1.06 -2.64
N PRO A 62 -18.68 -1.85 -2.24
CA PRO A 62 -19.65 -1.42 -1.24
C PRO A 62 -19.01 -1.15 0.12
N GLY A 63 -19.46 -0.10 0.81
CA GLY A 63 -18.97 0.22 2.15
C GLY A 63 -17.63 0.94 2.17
N MET A 64 -17.25 1.60 1.07
CA MET A 64 -16.10 2.49 1.02
C MET A 64 -16.34 3.79 1.81
N PRO A 65 -15.28 4.40 2.36
CA PRO A 65 -13.91 3.89 2.50
C PRO A 65 -13.85 2.72 3.48
N GLN A 66 -12.75 1.96 3.42
CA GLN A 66 -12.42 0.94 4.42
C GLN A 66 -12.38 1.56 5.82
N ASP A 67 -12.99 0.88 6.78
CA ASP A 67 -13.18 1.36 8.14
C ASP A 67 -13.00 0.24 9.19
N HIS A 68 -12.49 0.55 10.38
CA HIS A 68 -12.47 -0.37 11.53
C HIS A 68 -11.79 -1.73 11.29
N GLY A 69 -10.52 -1.73 10.87
CA GLY A 69 -9.67 -2.94 10.87
C GLY A 69 -8.89 -3.08 12.17
N TRP A 70 -9.04 -4.20 12.88
CA TRP A 70 -8.22 -4.54 14.06
C TRP A 70 -7.17 -5.58 13.70
N PHE A 71 -5.90 -5.18 13.81
CA PHE A 71 -4.74 -6.05 13.60
C PHE A 71 -4.02 -6.20 14.93
N GLU A 72 -4.22 -7.33 15.61
CA GLU A 72 -3.76 -7.52 16.98
C GLU A 72 -2.96 -8.81 17.19
N ASN A 73 -1.89 -8.76 17.97
CA ASN A 73 -1.13 -9.96 18.37
C ASN A 73 -0.65 -10.83 17.19
N ASN A 74 -0.42 -10.23 16.02
CA ASN A 74 0.14 -10.94 14.86
C ASN A 74 1.66 -10.92 14.91
N LYS A 75 2.27 -11.91 14.24
CA LYS A 75 3.68 -11.92 13.90
C LYS A 75 3.81 -11.56 12.43
N ILE A 76 4.43 -10.43 12.11
CA ILE A 76 4.49 -9.87 10.77
C ILE A 76 5.96 -9.69 10.38
N TYR A 77 6.50 -10.58 9.55
CA TYR A 77 7.95 -10.62 9.37
C TYR A 77 8.42 -11.15 8.03
N SER A 78 9.62 -10.76 7.61
CA SER A 78 10.26 -11.28 6.39
C SER A 78 9.38 -11.19 5.15
N ASN A 79 8.51 -10.18 5.04
CA ASN A 79 7.68 -9.98 3.85
C ASN A 79 8.47 -9.28 2.75
N ASN A 80 9.52 -9.97 2.25
CA ASN A 80 10.49 -9.44 1.29
C ASN A 80 10.48 -10.22 -0.04
N THR A 81 9.55 -11.15 -0.25
CA THR A 81 9.51 -11.97 -1.47
C THR A 81 9.06 -11.14 -2.66
N ASN A 82 9.97 -10.91 -3.61
CA ASN A 82 9.68 -10.09 -4.77
C ASN A 82 9.14 -10.92 -5.95
N TYR A 83 7.81 -10.93 -6.10
CA TYR A 83 7.14 -11.59 -7.23
C TYR A 83 7.16 -10.77 -8.53
N TYR A 84 7.47 -9.47 -8.47
CA TYR A 84 7.56 -8.62 -9.66
C TYR A 84 8.82 -8.94 -10.44
N GLU A 85 9.99 -8.88 -9.80
CA GLU A 85 11.27 -9.28 -10.39
C GLU A 85 11.24 -10.74 -10.87
N GLN A 86 10.59 -11.62 -10.11
CA GLN A 86 10.60 -13.05 -10.40
C GLN A 86 9.72 -13.45 -11.60
N TYR A 87 8.55 -12.81 -11.75
CA TYR A 87 7.53 -13.30 -12.68
C TYR A 87 6.91 -12.25 -13.59
N VAL A 88 7.05 -10.96 -13.32
CA VAL A 88 6.37 -9.88 -14.06
C VAL A 88 7.31 -9.07 -14.94
N GLN A 89 8.51 -8.79 -14.45
CA GLN A 89 9.50 -7.95 -15.13
C GLN A 89 10.45 -8.80 -16.00
N GLY A 90 10.95 -8.20 -17.08
CA GLY A 90 11.85 -8.85 -18.04
C GLY A 90 11.14 -9.44 -19.26
N ASP A 91 11.93 -9.75 -20.30
CA ASP A 91 11.41 -10.17 -21.60
C ASP A 91 10.76 -11.57 -21.58
N ASP A 92 11.22 -12.45 -20.68
CA ASP A 92 10.75 -13.85 -20.54
C ASP A 92 9.88 -14.05 -19.27
N ALA A 93 9.27 -13.00 -18.75
CA ALA A 93 8.51 -13.09 -17.49
C ALA A 93 7.22 -13.91 -17.68
N ALA A 94 7.03 -14.94 -16.86
CA ALA A 94 5.90 -15.87 -16.95
C ALA A 94 4.51 -15.18 -16.90
N CYS A 95 4.40 -14.04 -16.21
CA CYS A 95 3.15 -13.29 -16.12
C CYS A 95 2.83 -12.44 -17.36
N GLN A 96 3.72 -12.41 -18.36
CA GLN A 96 3.50 -11.78 -19.66
C GLN A 96 2.92 -12.75 -20.70
N GLU A 97 2.82 -14.04 -20.38
CA GLU A 97 2.22 -15.02 -21.27
C GLU A 97 0.76 -14.67 -21.60
N GLU A 98 0.38 -14.80 -22.87
CA GLU A 98 -0.96 -14.43 -23.35
C GLU A 98 -2.04 -15.37 -22.80
N LEU A 99 -1.72 -16.67 -22.74
CA LEU A 99 -2.65 -17.70 -22.31
C LEU A 99 -2.46 -18.02 -20.82
N PRO A 100 -3.53 -18.00 -20.01
CA PRO A 100 -3.43 -18.33 -18.59
C PRO A 100 -2.85 -19.73 -18.30
N ALA A 101 -2.96 -20.66 -19.24
CA ALA A 101 -2.41 -22.02 -19.12
C ALA A 101 -0.87 -22.05 -19.21
N ASP A 102 -0.25 -21.03 -19.81
CA ASP A 102 1.20 -20.98 -20.04
C ASP A 102 1.92 -20.22 -18.90
N ILE A 103 1.20 -19.40 -18.13
CA ILE A 103 1.73 -18.66 -16.96
C ILE A 103 2.30 -19.61 -15.89
N GLY A 104 1.75 -20.82 -15.76
CA GLY A 104 2.23 -21.81 -14.79
C GLY A 104 1.79 -21.55 -13.34
N PHE A 105 0.55 -21.06 -13.13
CA PHE A 105 -0.02 -20.89 -11.79
C PHE A 105 0.01 -22.18 -10.97
N GLU A 106 -0.17 -23.34 -11.62
CA GLU A 106 -0.10 -24.67 -11.00
C GLU A 106 1.31 -25.05 -10.54
N LYS A 107 2.33 -24.33 -11.00
CA LYS A 107 3.75 -24.50 -10.61
C LYS A 107 4.19 -23.49 -9.55
N GLY A 108 3.27 -22.66 -9.06
CA GLY A 108 3.54 -21.67 -8.03
C GLY A 108 3.96 -20.30 -8.55
N VAL A 109 3.71 -19.99 -9.83
CA VAL A 109 3.86 -18.63 -10.35
C VAL A 109 2.84 -17.70 -9.69
N VAL A 110 3.29 -16.54 -9.25
CA VAL A 110 2.46 -15.51 -8.63
C VAL A 110 2.53 -14.27 -9.49
N CYS A 111 1.40 -13.82 -10.00
CA CYS A 111 1.31 -12.63 -10.85
C CYS A 111 0.55 -11.51 -10.13
N PRO A 112 1.24 -10.61 -9.39
CA PRO A 112 0.62 -9.45 -8.79
C PRO A 112 -0.22 -8.66 -9.81
N ALA A 113 -1.45 -8.31 -9.43
CA ALA A 113 -2.35 -7.54 -10.29
C ALA A 113 -2.16 -6.02 -10.16
N PHE A 114 -1.59 -5.58 -9.03
CA PHE A 114 -1.33 -4.18 -8.70
C PHE A 114 0.11 -4.03 -8.20
N GLY A 115 0.66 -2.82 -8.28
CA GLY A 115 1.97 -2.50 -7.75
C GLY A 115 1.88 -2.19 -6.26
N PHE A 116 2.55 -2.99 -5.43
CA PHE A 116 2.60 -2.84 -3.98
C PHE A 116 4.04 -2.79 -3.49
N PRO A 117 4.31 -2.08 -2.38
CA PRO A 117 5.66 -1.88 -1.87
C PRO A 117 6.22 -3.17 -1.26
N VAL A 118 7.04 -3.89 -2.02
CA VAL A 118 7.75 -5.10 -1.56
C VAL A 118 8.60 -4.77 -0.33
N GLY A 119 8.65 -5.68 0.64
CA GLY A 119 9.42 -5.48 1.89
C GLY A 119 8.64 -4.77 2.98
N THR A 120 7.31 -4.71 2.88
CA THR A 120 6.45 -3.96 3.81
C THR A 120 5.66 -4.91 4.71
N GLY A 121 5.62 -4.64 6.02
CA GLY A 121 4.82 -5.43 6.96
C GLY A 121 3.30 -5.15 6.84
N GLY A 122 2.91 -3.89 6.74
CA GLY A 122 1.51 -3.49 6.55
C GLY A 122 1.36 -2.17 5.80
N MET A 123 0.32 -2.07 4.97
CA MET A 123 -0.01 -0.89 4.16
C MET A 123 -1.45 -0.45 4.44
N ILE A 124 -1.63 0.79 4.87
CA ILE A 124 -2.90 1.31 5.39
C ILE A 124 -3.30 2.56 4.60
N ILE A 125 -4.46 2.48 3.94
CA ILE A 125 -5.12 3.56 3.20
C ILE A 125 -6.63 3.57 3.53
N GLY A 126 -6.95 3.46 4.81
CA GLY A 126 -8.32 3.41 5.29
C GLY A 126 -8.43 4.03 6.67
N ASN A 127 -9.61 3.91 7.29
CA ASN A 127 -9.93 4.65 8.49
C ASN A 127 -10.08 3.76 9.72
N HIS A 128 -9.89 4.37 10.89
CA HIS A 128 -10.17 3.75 12.19
C HIS A 128 -9.51 2.37 12.37
N ASN A 129 -8.34 2.15 11.76
CA ASN A 129 -7.62 0.90 11.94
C ASN A 129 -6.84 0.92 13.25
N PHE A 130 -6.94 -0.17 14.01
CA PHE A 130 -6.21 -0.37 15.25
C PHE A 130 -5.16 -1.45 15.02
N VAL A 131 -3.92 -1.02 14.84
CA VAL A 131 -2.76 -1.90 14.65
C VAL A 131 -2.02 -1.96 15.97
N SER A 132 -2.32 -2.98 16.77
CA SER A 132 -1.87 -3.04 18.16
C SER A 132 -1.18 -4.33 18.54
N SER A 133 -0.17 -4.26 19.41
CA SER A 133 0.42 -5.45 20.06
C SER A 133 0.95 -6.50 19.07
N ASN A 134 1.31 -6.08 17.85
CA ASN A 134 1.93 -6.96 16.85
C ASN A 134 3.44 -7.01 17.07
N HIS A 135 4.05 -8.11 16.68
CA HIS A 135 5.50 -8.28 16.64
C HIS A 135 5.95 -8.21 15.17
N VAL A 136 6.75 -7.22 14.81
CA VAL A 136 7.02 -6.81 13.42
C VAL A 136 8.52 -6.64 13.19
N TRP A 137 9.12 -7.47 12.33
CA TRP A 137 10.57 -7.46 12.14
C TRP A 137 10.98 -7.95 10.76
N ASP A 138 12.21 -7.65 10.34
CA ASP A 138 12.78 -8.12 9.07
C ASP A 138 11.93 -7.79 7.83
N ASN A 139 11.16 -6.69 7.84
CA ASN A 139 10.52 -6.16 6.64
C ASN A 139 11.41 -5.05 6.08
N TRP A 140 12.09 -5.32 4.98
CA TRP A 140 13.27 -4.57 4.55
C TRP A 140 12.98 -3.15 4.04
N ARG A 141 11.75 -2.86 3.62
CA ARG A 141 11.33 -1.50 3.25
C ARG A 141 10.78 -0.76 4.45
N GLN A 142 9.72 -1.29 5.05
CA GLN A 142 9.07 -0.64 6.18
C GLN A 142 8.25 -1.62 7.04
N GLY A 143 8.16 -1.37 8.34
CA GLY A 143 7.25 -2.09 9.23
C GLY A 143 5.80 -1.80 8.83
N PHE A 144 5.41 -0.53 8.86
CA PHE A 144 4.10 -0.07 8.44
C PHE A 144 4.17 1.16 7.53
N MET A 145 3.23 1.24 6.59
CA MET A 145 3.00 2.36 5.71
C MET A 145 1.59 2.90 5.91
N LEU A 146 1.47 4.18 6.23
CA LEU A 146 0.22 4.92 6.26
C LEU A 146 0.31 6.07 5.28
N PHE A 147 -0.63 6.16 4.34
CA PHE A 147 -0.68 7.31 3.45
C PHE A 147 -2.06 7.54 2.88
N TRP A 148 -2.35 8.77 2.48
CA TRP A 148 -3.58 9.14 1.82
C TRP A 148 -3.48 8.95 0.31
N VAL A 149 -4.62 8.60 -0.31
CA VAL A 149 -4.75 8.55 -1.77
C VAL A 149 -5.84 9.50 -2.25
N PRO A 150 -5.59 10.25 -3.35
CA PRO A 150 -6.62 11.05 -3.98
C PRO A 150 -7.74 10.19 -4.56
N PRO A 151 -9.00 10.32 -4.09
CA PRO A 151 -10.15 9.59 -4.63
C PRO A 151 -10.35 9.79 -6.13
N ALA A 152 -10.11 11.01 -6.61
CA ALA A 152 -10.26 11.36 -8.02
C ALA A 152 -9.26 10.60 -8.93
N LEU A 153 -8.08 10.25 -8.41
CA LEU A 153 -7.07 9.52 -9.18
C LEU A 153 -7.24 8.01 -9.07
N MET A 154 -7.55 7.49 -7.88
CA MET A 154 -7.58 6.04 -7.63
C MET A 154 -8.97 5.42 -7.80
N ARG A 155 -10.04 6.18 -7.54
CA ARG A 155 -11.42 5.65 -7.47
C ARG A 155 -12.38 6.24 -8.51
N ASP A 156 -11.93 7.15 -9.35
CA ASP A 156 -12.80 7.90 -10.28
C ASP A 156 -13.89 8.70 -9.53
N ASP A 157 -13.58 9.14 -8.30
CA ASP A 157 -14.48 9.86 -7.40
C ASP A 157 -14.09 11.34 -7.32
N TYR A 158 -14.84 12.16 -8.07
CA TYR A 158 -14.62 13.60 -8.20
C TYR A 158 -15.45 14.44 -7.21
N ASP A 159 -16.15 13.82 -6.26
CA ASP A 159 -16.86 14.57 -5.24
C ASP A 159 -15.83 15.32 -4.34
N PRO A 160 -15.87 16.66 -4.28
CA PRO A 160 -14.91 17.42 -3.49
C PRO A 160 -15.01 17.11 -1.99
N THR A 161 -16.16 16.61 -1.51
CA THR A 161 -16.36 16.25 -0.10
C THR A 161 -15.68 14.94 0.28
N HIS A 162 -15.28 14.11 -0.69
CA HIS A 162 -14.61 12.84 -0.45
C HIS A 162 -13.08 12.96 -0.45
N GLN A 163 -12.50 14.11 -0.81
CA GLN A 163 -11.05 14.22 -1.05
C GLN A 163 -10.17 13.96 0.19
N GLN A 164 -10.74 13.92 1.40
CA GLN A 164 -10.01 13.65 2.65
C GLN A 164 -10.59 12.44 3.40
N ASP A 165 -11.27 11.55 2.68
CA ASP A 165 -12.10 10.52 3.27
C ASP A 165 -11.38 9.22 3.67
N ASN A 166 -10.07 9.14 3.47
CA ASN A 166 -9.26 7.97 3.82
C ASN A 166 -8.03 8.34 4.66
N SER A 167 -7.46 7.33 5.31
CA SER A 167 -6.25 7.43 6.13
C SER A 167 -6.40 8.25 7.40
N ASN A 168 -7.60 8.25 8.00
CA ASN A 168 -7.92 8.95 9.23
C ASN A 168 -8.08 8.00 10.44
N PHE A 169 -7.79 8.49 11.64
CA PHE A 169 -8.08 7.87 12.92
C PHE A 169 -7.44 6.48 13.12
N ASN A 170 -6.31 6.22 12.46
CA ASN A 170 -5.56 4.98 12.62
C ASN A 170 -4.65 5.04 13.85
N ALA A 171 -4.63 3.98 14.65
CA ALA A 171 -3.84 3.90 15.87
C ALA A 171 -2.82 2.76 15.79
N PHE A 172 -1.53 3.10 15.93
CA PHE A 172 -0.42 2.15 16.01
C PHE A 172 0.09 2.09 17.44
N THR A 173 -0.30 1.05 18.19
CA THR A 173 -0.04 1.02 19.64
C THR A 173 0.62 -0.27 20.12
N LYS A 174 1.57 -0.19 21.05
CA LYS A 174 2.14 -1.38 21.72
C LYS A 174 2.77 -2.41 20.76
N ASN A 175 3.11 -2.03 19.53
CA ASN A 175 3.78 -2.95 18.61
C ASN A 175 5.24 -3.10 19.03
N GLU A 176 5.77 -4.31 18.87
CA GLU A 176 7.17 -4.67 19.08
C GLU A 176 7.87 -4.69 17.71
N LEU A 177 8.88 -3.84 17.53
CA LEU A 177 9.42 -3.47 16.22
C LEU A 177 10.91 -3.79 16.11
N GLY A 178 11.31 -4.47 15.03
CA GLY A 178 12.71 -4.64 14.64
C GLY A 178 13.49 -5.70 15.41
N TYR A 179 12.83 -6.60 16.13
CA TYR A 179 13.46 -7.76 16.75
C TYR A 179 12.57 -8.99 16.65
N SER A 180 13.16 -10.18 16.80
CA SER A 180 12.43 -11.45 16.77
C SER A 180 11.88 -11.81 18.16
N PRO A 181 10.92 -12.75 18.27
CA PRO A 181 10.47 -13.26 19.57
C PRO A 181 11.57 -13.90 20.44
N LYS A 182 12.76 -14.16 19.88
CA LYS A 182 13.94 -14.63 20.62
C LYS A 182 14.85 -13.48 21.10
N GLY A 183 14.52 -12.24 20.76
CA GLY A 183 15.33 -11.05 21.04
C GLY A 183 16.44 -10.77 20.03
N GLU A 184 16.46 -11.48 18.89
CA GLU A 184 17.43 -11.19 17.82
C GLU A 184 17.06 -9.87 17.15
N VAL A 185 18.01 -8.95 17.01
CA VAL A 185 17.79 -7.66 16.35
C VAL A 185 17.72 -7.89 14.83
N LEU A 186 16.53 -7.74 14.27
CA LEU A 186 16.21 -7.95 12.85
C LEU A 186 15.37 -6.74 12.39
N PRO A 187 16.03 -5.61 12.10
CA PRO A 187 15.34 -4.34 11.90
C PRO A 187 14.44 -4.37 10.66
N ASN A 188 13.35 -3.58 10.72
CA ASN A 188 12.67 -3.14 9.50
C ASN A 188 13.52 -2.04 8.82
N GLY A 189 13.25 -1.74 7.55
CA GLY A 189 13.94 -0.62 6.87
C GLY A 189 13.72 0.71 7.59
N ILE A 190 12.46 1.05 7.80
CA ILE A 190 11.97 2.01 8.80
C ILE A 190 10.74 1.41 9.48
N ASP A 191 10.43 1.78 10.72
CA ASP A 191 9.26 1.20 11.40
C ASP A 191 7.95 1.81 10.88
N PHE A 192 7.92 3.12 10.66
CA PHE A 192 6.76 3.84 10.17
C PHE A 192 7.08 4.78 9.01
N PHE A 193 6.50 4.51 7.85
CA PHE A 193 6.31 5.52 6.81
C PHE A 193 4.94 6.16 6.98
N TRP A 194 4.93 7.49 7.10
CA TRP A 194 3.72 8.30 7.06
C TRP A 194 3.88 9.47 6.11
N ASP A 195 2.92 9.65 5.21
CA ASP A 195 2.86 10.82 4.33
C ASP A 195 2.38 12.09 5.04
N GLU A 196 2.11 12.04 6.35
CA GLU A 196 1.61 13.15 7.18
C GLU A 196 0.14 13.51 6.95
N ALA A 197 -0.58 12.74 6.13
CA ALA A 197 -1.99 12.97 5.86
C ALA A 197 -2.88 12.33 6.93
N GLY A 198 -4.11 12.84 6.98
CA GLY A 198 -5.19 12.29 7.79
C GLY A 198 -5.24 12.83 9.23
N GLN A 199 -6.46 13.02 9.70
CA GLN A 199 -6.78 13.44 11.05
C GLN A 199 -6.88 12.24 11.98
N GLY A 200 -6.49 12.40 13.24
CA GLY A 200 -6.75 11.45 14.31
C GLY A 200 -5.77 10.27 14.36
N ASN A 201 -4.78 10.23 13.48
CA ASN A 201 -3.77 9.17 13.48
C ASN A 201 -2.86 9.35 14.70
N CYS A 202 -2.48 8.24 15.34
CA CYS A 202 -1.62 8.28 16.52
C CYS A 202 -0.72 7.05 16.68
N TRP A 203 0.39 7.25 17.39
CA TRP A 203 1.39 6.26 17.74
C TRP A 203 1.66 6.30 19.24
N GLN A 204 1.57 5.16 19.92
CA GLN A 204 1.66 5.14 21.38
C GLN A 204 2.27 3.81 21.87
N ASP A 205 3.21 3.90 22.82
CA ASP A 205 3.78 2.76 23.53
C ASP A 205 4.40 1.67 22.62
N ASN A 206 4.81 2.00 21.39
CA ASN A 206 5.53 1.05 20.53
C ASN A 206 6.94 0.82 21.08
N LEU A 207 7.39 -0.43 21.02
CA LEU A 207 8.65 -0.88 21.59
C LEU A 207 9.60 -1.33 20.48
N THR A 208 10.89 -1.13 20.73
CA THR A 208 11.99 -1.53 19.85
C THR A 208 12.98 -2.39 20.63
N ALA A 209 13.97 -2.94 19.92
CA ALA A 209 15.07 -3.64 20.59
C ALA A 209 15.77 -2.70 21.61
N PRO A 210 16.28 -3.23 22.74
CA PRO A 210 16.98 -2.41 23.73
C PRO A 210 18.08 -1.53 23.12
N GLY A 211 18.04 -0.22 23.40
CA GLY A 211 19.01 0.75 22.88
C GLY A 211 18.73 1.21 21.44
N LYS A 212 17.56 0.88 20.88
CA LYS A 212 17.06 1.41 19.60
C LYS A 212 15.85 2.30 19.84
N GLU A 213 15.63 3.24 18.94
CA GLU A 213 14.44 4.11 18.93
C GLU A 213 13.53 3.71 17.76
N VAL A 214 12.24 4.02 17.87
CA VAL A 214 11.29 3.86 16.77
C VAL A 214 11.74 4.73 15.60
N THR A 215 11.88 4.12 14.42
CA THR A 215 12.29 4.84 13.21
C THR A 215 11.09 5.27 12.38
N HIS A 216 11.10 6.52 11.91
CA HIS A 216 10.03 7.04 11.06
C HIS A 216 10.53 8.12 10.09
N ASN A 217 9.72 8.42 9.09
CA ASN A 217 10.02 9.46 8.09
C ASN A 217 9.43 10.84 8.44
N TYR A 218 8.69 10.99 9.54
CA TYR A 218 8.18 12.30 9.96
C TYR A 218 9.31 13.18 10.49
N ALA A 219 9.31 14.47 10.12
CA ALA A 219 10.37 15.40 10.49
C ALA A 219 10.32 15.82 11.97
N LEU A 220 9.17 15.59 12.61
CA LEU A 220 8.93 15.79 14.04
C LEU A 220 8.62 14.43 14.68
N ASP A 221 8.39 14.43 15.99
CA ASP A 221 7.92 13.25 16.70
C ASP A 221 6.52 12.84 16.21
N LEU A 222 6.29 11.52 16.12
CA LEU A 222 4.97 10.98 15.79
C LEU A 222 3.95 11.42 16.87
N PRO A 223 2.73 11.83 16.47
CA PRO A 223 1.72 12.27 17.42
C PRO A 223 1.25 11.11 18.31
N ASP A 224 1.14 11.38 19.60
CA ASP A 224 0.61 10.44 20.57
C ASP A 224 -0.93 10.38 20.54
N CYS A 225 -1.53 9.38 21.21
CA CYS A 225 -2.99 9.21 21.16
C CYS A 225 -3.76 10.18 22.06
N GLY A 226 -3.09 10.97 22.90
CA GLY A 226 -3.66 12.10 23.63
C GLY A 226 -3.70 13.39 22.78
N ASN A 227 -2.77 13.54 21.84
CA ASN A 227 -2.64 14.65 20.90
C ASN A 227 -2.49 14.12 19.46
N PRO A 228 -3.52 13.46 18.91
CA PRO A 228 -3.41 12.79 17.61
C PRO A 228 -3.26 13.81 16.46
N SER A 229 -2.91 13.33 15.26
CA SER A 229 -2.73 14.19 14.08
C SER A 229 -3.96 15.08 13.82
N GLN A 230 -3.73 16.34 13.45
CA GLN A 230 -4.81 17.30 13.20
C GLN A 230 -4.91 17.73 11.73
N TRP A 231 -3.96 17.30 10.90
CA TRP A 231 -3.77 17.84 9.57
C TRP A 231 -4.25 16.84 8.51
N PRO A 232 -5.29 17.16 7.74
CA PRO A 232 -5.83 16.21 6.77
C PRO A 232 -4.99 16.12 5.49
N ILE A 233 -4.16 17.14 5.20
CA ILE A 233 -3.37 17.22 3.97
C ILE A 233 -1.96 16.72 4.23
N GLY A 234 -1.53 15.68 3.50
CA GLY A 234 -0.18 15.14 3.62
C GLY A 234 0.93 16.09 3.15
N ASN A 235 2.16 15.70 3.46
CA ASN A 235 3.37 16.28 2.94
C ASN A 235 3.46 16.02 1.43
N LEU A 236 3.38 17.09 0.65
CA LEU A 236 3.34 17.00 -0.81
C LEU A 236 4.54 16.24 -1.39
N VAL A 237 5.74 16.38 -0.83
CA VAL A 237 6.93 15.66 -1.33
C VAL A 237 6.76 14.16 -1.13
N LYS A 238 6.33 13.73 0.06
CA LYS A 238 6.11 12.31 0.34
C LYS A 238 4.98 11.73 -0.50
N THR A 239 3.86 12.44 -0.62
CA THR A 239 2.71 11.97 -1.42
C THR A 239 3.07 11.89 -2.91
N THR A 240 3.81 12.85 -3.45
CA THR A 240 4.21 12.84 -4.88
C THR A 240 5.19 11.71 -5.22
N GLN A 241 6.01 11.27 -4.27
CA GLN A 241 6.89 10.11 -4.44
C GLN A 241 6.12 8.80 -4.67
N LEU A 242 4.84 8.73 -4.29
CA LEU A 242 4.02 7.51 -4.45
C LEU A 242 3.35 7.43 -5.84
N ILE A 243 3.27 8.54 -6.57
CA ILE A 243 2.56 8.65 -7.86
C ILE A 243 3.13 7.72 -8.95
N PRO A 244 4.46 7.60 -9.14
CA PRO A 244 5.00 6.74 -10.19
C PRO A 244 4.50 5.29 -10.08
N CYS A 245 4.40 4.77 -8.87
CA CYS A 245 3.94 3.40 -8.62
C CYS A 245 2.46 3.18 -8.92
N ALA A 246 1.63 4.23 -8.88
CA ALA A 246 0.23 4.14 -9.29
C ALA A 246 0.05 3.91 -10.80
N THR A 247 1.10 4.09 -11.61
CA THR A 247 1.06 3.84 -13.06
C THR A 247 1.40 2.41 -13.45
N TYR A 248 1.69 1.54 -12.46
CA TYR A 248 1.90 0.12 -12.70
C TYR A 248 0.71 -0.49 -13.45
N ASP A 249 1.04 -1.18 -14.53
CA ASP A 249 0.12 -2.09 -15.21
C ASP A 249 0.92 -3.32 -15.60
N ARG A 250 0.49 -4.50 -15.14
CA ARG A 250 1.23 -5.75 -15.31
C ARG A 250 1.67 -6.00 -16.75
N PHE A 251 0.87 -5.60 -17.75
CA PHE A 251 1.12 -5.92 -19.15
C PHE A 251 1.77 -4.78 -19.93
N SER A 252 1.35 -3.55 -19.69
CA SER A 252 1.75 -2.39 -20.49
C SER A 252 2.78 -1.49 -19.82
N ASN A 253 2.93 -1.60 -18.50
CA ASN A 253 3.90 -0.84 -17.72
C ASN A 253 4.34 -1.64 -16.46
N PRO A 254 4.97 -2.82 -16.64
CA PRO A 254 5.33 -3.72 -15.53
C PRO A 254 6.43 -3.18 -14.62
N ASP A 255 7.19 -2.19 -15.11
CA ASP A 255 8.29 -1.54 -14.40
C ASP A 255 8.22 -0.02 -14.60
N PRO A 256 7.33 0.68 -13.87
CA PRO A 256 7.17 2.11 -14.02
C PRO A 256 8.44 2.88 -13.62
N PRO A 257 8.96 3.79 -14.46
CA PRO A 257 10.13 4.59 -14.12
C PRO A 257 9.93 5.38 -12.82
N ALA A 258 10.95 5.36 -11.96
CA ALA A 258 10.94 6.00 -10.64
C ALA A 258 9.94 5.41 -9.63
N CYS A 259 9.39 4.22 -9.88
CA CYS A 259 8.71 3.43 -8.85
C CYS A 259 9.68 2.41 -8.26
N ASP A 260 10.10 2.61 -7.02
CA ASP A 260 10.99 1.68 -6.33
C ASP A 260 10.24 0.56 -5.59
N TRP A 261 8.90 0.60 -5.53
CA TRP A 261 8.09 -0.38 -4.78
C TRP A 261 8.26 -1.82 -5.26
N LEU A 262 8.55 -1.99 -6.55
CA LEU A 262 8.59 -3.28 -7.22
C LEU A 262 9.98 -3.91 -7.18
N ASP A 263 10.97 -3.19 -6.67
CA ASP A 263 12.33 -3.67 -6.47
C ASP A 263 12.48 -4.29 -5.09
N THR A 264 13.39 -5.26 -4.98
CA THR A 264 13.79 -5.85 -3.72
C THR A 264 14.54 -4.79 -2.91
N PRO A 265 13.99 -4.32 -1.77
CA PRO A 265 14.67 -3.32 -0.93
C PRO A 265 15.94 -3.90 -0.32
N GLU A 266 16.91 -3.04 0.00
CA GLU A 266 18.13 -3.46 0.68
C GLU A 266 17.82 -3.99 2.08
N GLN A 267 18.45 -5.11 2.46
CA GLN A 267 18.34 -5.64 3.81
C GLN A 267 18.94 -4.65 4.82
N PRO A 268 18.18 -4.21 5.84
CA PRO A 268 18.68 -3.27 6.83
C PRO A 268 19.79 -3.88 7.67
N SER A 269 20.84 -3.11 7.95
CA SER A 269 21.90 -3.56 8.86
C SER A 269 21.40 -3.54 10.31
N THR A 270 21.96 -4.39 11.17
CA THR A 270 21.63 -4.43 12.61
C THR A 270 21.95 -3.12 13.35
N ASP A 271 22.80 -2.28 12.74
CA ASP A 271 23.20 -0.97 13.24
C ASP A 271 22.35 0.18 12.70
N ALA A 272 21.44 -0.08 11.75
CA ALA A 272 20.49 0.90 11.23
C ALA A 272 19.51 1.33 12.33
N GLY A 273 19.95 2.26 13.18
CA GLY A 273 19.12 3.04 14.08
C GLY A 273 19.20 4.49 13.66
N ALA A 274 18.05 5.13 13.49
CA ALA A 274 17.88 6.58 13.30
C ALA A 274 18.41 7.23 12.01
N ALA A 275 18.98 6.48 11.06
CA ALA A 275 19.15 7.00 9.70
C ALA A 275 17.84 6.75 8.94
N GLY A 276 16.81 7.58 9.19
CA GLY A 276 15.74 7.71 8.23
C GLY A 276 16.41 8.01 6.89
N THR A 277 16.36 7.06 5.95
CA THR A 277 16.88 7.27 4.62
C THR A 277 16.14 8.48 4.08
N GLN A 278 16.80 9.64 4.11
CA GLN A 278 16.52 10.73 3.20
C GLN A 278 16.75 10.11 1.84
N VAL A 279 15.69 9.51 1.28
CA VAL A 279 15.67 9.04 -0.10
C VAL A 279 16.12 10.25 -0.89
N ARG A 280 17.33 10.16 -1.47
CA ARG A 280 17.92 11.24 -2.23
C ARG A 280 16.93 11.57 -3.34
N SER A 281 16.22 12.68 -3.22
CA SER A 281 15.50 13.26 -4.34
C SER A 281 16.52 13.48 -5.45
N ALA A 282 16.38 12.75 -6.55
CA ALA A 282 17.09 13.08 -7.77
C ALA A 282 16.81 14.56 -8.08
N PRO A 283 17.82 15.40 -8.32
CA PRO A 283 17.61 16.79 -8.68
C PRO A 283 16.76 16.84 -9.95
N LEU A 284 15.63 17.53 -9.90
CA LEU A 284 14.89 17.95 -11.11
C LEU A 284 15.68 19.10 -11.77
N ASP A 285 16.88 18.82 -12.25
CA ASP A 285 17.68 19.77 -13.03
C ASP A 285 17.27 19.67 -14.50
N GLY A 286 16.20 20.41 -14.83
CA GLY A 286 15.78 20.66 -16.20
C GLY A 286 15.03 21.99 -16.26
N PRO A 287 15.48 22.99 -17.04
CA PRO A 287 14.81 24.28 -17.13
C PRO A 287 13.51 24.12 -17.91
N GLY A 288 12.40 23.82 -17.23
CA GLY A 288 11.13 23.60 -17.93
C GLY A 288 9.86 23.28 -17.14
N ALA A 289 9.84 23.17 -15.81
CA ALA A 289 8.60 22.89 -15.09
C ALA A 289 8.56 23.53 -13.71
N PRO A 290 7.64 24.51 -13.50
CA PRO A 290 6.55 24.22 -12.57
C PRO A 290 5.19 24.86 -12.94
N ALA A 291 4.90 25.11 -14.23
CA ALA A 291 3.61 25.68 -14.65
C ALA A 291 2.81 24.82 -15.65
N ALA A 292 3.43 23.82 -16.29
CA ALA A 292 2.76 23.03 -17.33
C ALA A 292 2.08 21.73 -16.84
N LEU A 293 2.42 21.23 -15.64
CA LEU A 293 1.91 19.94 -15.17
C LEU A 293 0.45 19.97 -14.69
N VAL A 294 -0.09 21.16 -14.38
CA VAL A 294 -1.51 21.34 -14.01
C VAL A 294 -2.41 21.44 -15.26
N ALA A 295 -1.85 21.72 -16.44
CA ALA A 295 -2.64 21.96 -17.65
C ALA A 295 -2.69 20.76 -18.63
N VAL A 296 -1.74 19.83 -18.59
CA VAL A 296 -1.64 18.74 -19.58
C VAL A 296 -2.45 17.48 -19.20
N THR A 297 -2.80 17.30 -17.94
CA THR A 297 -3.53 16.11 -17.45
C THR A 297 -5.01 16.07 -17.85
N LEU A 298 -5.63 17.20 -18.17
CA LEU A 298 -7.04 17.25 -18.62
C LEU A 298 -7.24 16.93 -20.11
N VAL A 299 -6.20 17.02 -20.95
CA VAL A 299 -6.33 16.81 -22.41
C VAL A 299 -5.77 15.45 -22.85
N GLY A 300 -4.72 14.93 -22.20
CA GLY A 300 -4.09 13.66 -22.56
C GLY A 300 -4.97 12.43 -22.30
N VAL A 301 -5.70 12.42 -21.18
CA VAL A 301 -6.57 11.29 -20.79
C VAL A 301 -7.81 11.19 -21.71
N LEU A 302 -8.29 12.33 -22.23
CA LEU A 302 -9.40 12.35 -23.19
C LEU A 302 -9.00 11.77 -24.56
N GLY A 303 -7.78 12.04 -25.02
CA GLY A 303 -7.29 11.59 -26.34
C GLY A 303 -7.08 10.08 -26.45
N ILE A 304 -6.55 9.46 -25.39
CA ILE A 304 -6.25 8.02 -25.37
C ILE A 304 -7.55 7.19 -25.28
N ARG A 305 -8.56 7.67 -24.53
CA ARG A 305 -9.84 6.95 -24.42
C ARG A 305 -10.76 7.09 -25.65
N VAL A 306 -10.75 8.22 -26.35
CA VAL A 306 -11.54 8.38 -27.60
C VAL A 306 -10.97 7.50 -28.73
N ALA A 307 -9.65 7.30 -28.79
CA ALA A 307 -9.03 6.39 -29.75
C ALA A 307 -9.34 4.91 -29.45
N GLY A 308 -9.33 4.51 -28.17
CA GLY A 308 -9.67 3.15 -27.73
C GLY A 308 -11.13 2.76 -28.02
N VAL A 309 -12.08 3.67 -27.77
CA VAL A 309 -13.51 3.43 -28.06
C VAL A 309 -13.78 3.30 -29.56
N ARG A 310 -13.17 4.17 -30.40
CA ARG A 310 -13.30 4.08 -31.87
C ARG A 310 -12.69 2.80 -32.46
N ARG A 311 -11.60 2.30 -31.89
CA ARG A 311 -10.98 1.02 -32.33
C ARG A 311 -11.86 -0.18 -31.97
N ARG A 312 -12.53 -0.13 -30.81
CA ARG A 312 -13.44 -1.20 -30.35
C ARG A 312 -14.74 -1.26 -31.17
N GLN A 313 -15.32 -0.11 -31.53
CA GLN A 313 -16.50 -0.05 -32.41
C GLN A 313 -16.21 -0.57 -33.82
N ARG A 314 -15.09 -0.17 -34.44
CA ARG A 314 -14.71 -0.71 -35.78
C ARG A 314 -14.48 -2.22 -35.80
N ARG A 315 -14.10 -2.83 -34.67
CA ARG A 315 -13.89 -4.28 -34.55
C ARG A 315 -15.21 -5.04 -34.40
N LEU A 316 -16.24 -4.41 -33.81
CA LEU A 316 -17.59 -4.97 -33.70
C LEU A 316 -18.35 -4.82 -35.02
N ASP A 317 -18.26 -3.66 -35.68
CA ASP A 317 -18.89 -3.44 -36.99
C ASP A 317 -18.29 -4.33 -38.11
N GLY A 318 -17.01 -4.73 -37.97
CA GLY A 318 -16.35 -5.66 -38.88
C GLY A 318 -16.65 -7.14 -38.61
N ALA A 319 -17.11 -7.48 -37.41
CA ALA A 319 -17.51 -8.85 -37.06
C ALA A 319 -18.94 -9.14 -37.55
N ASP A 320 -19.87 -8.18 -37.42
CA ASP A 320 -21.24 -8.32 -37.92
C ASP A 320 -21.32 -8.39 -39.47
N ALA A 321 -20.31 -7.85 -40.17
CA ALA A 321 -20.23 -7.94 -41.63
C ALA A 321 -19.68 -9.29 -42.14
N ALA A 322 -19.02 -10.08 -41.28
CA ALA A 322 -18.44 -11.38 -41.66
C ALA A 322 -19.40 -12.55 -41.47
N ASP A 323 -20.44 -12.40 -40.63
CA ASP A 323 -21.50 -13.40 -40.41
C ASP A 323 -22.70 -13.26 -41.39
N ALA A 324 -22.61 -12.35 -42.37
CA ALA A 324 -23.67 -12.08 -43.34
C ALA A 324 -23.27 -12.34 -44.82
N ALA A 325 -22.22 -13.14 -45.07
CA ALA A 325 -21.77 -13.51 -46.42
C ALA A 325 -21.77 -15.02 -46.65
#